data_AF-A0A924T4S0-F1
#
_entry.id   AF-A0A924T4S0-F1
#
_cell.length_a   1.000
_cell.length_b   1.000
_cell.length_c   1.000
_cell.angle_alpha   90.00
_cell.angle_beta   90.00
_cell.angle_gamma   90.00
#
_symmetry.space_group_name_H-M   'P 1'
#
loop_
_entity.id
_entity.type
_entity.pdbx_description
1 polymer ?
#
loop_
_entity_poly.entity_id
_entity_poly.type
_entity_poly.pdbx_seq_one_letter_code
_entity_poly.pdbx_strand_id
1 'polypeptide(L)'
;MTRHPKDAAAWQLLASAYSAQGMLLRSIRAEGEAQVAQLDYAGALDRFKAAQMLVHNTVGGAGVDHIEASIVDTRARQVQSLLREQALER
;
A
#
# COMPACT_ATOMS: atom_id res chain seq x y z
N MET A 1 -2.78 0.78 18.00
CA MET A 1 -1.40 1.31 18.07
C MET A 1 -0.45 0.34 17.38
N THR A 2 -0.24 0.47 16.07
CA THR A 2 0.74 -0.33 15.32
C THR A 2 2.14 0.13 15.70
N ARG A 3 2.79 -0.64 16.59
CA ARG A 3 3.99 -0.22 17.34
C ARG A 3 5.30 -0.33 16.54
N HIS A 4 5.24 -0.69 15.24
CA HIS A 4 6.42 -0.88 14.40
C HIS A 4 6.20 -0.48 12.93
N PRO A 5 6.07 0.83 12.61
CA PRO A 5 5.93 1.29 11.22
C PRO A 5 7.15 0.97 10.33
N LYS A 6 8.29 0.62 10.94
CA LYS A 6 9.55 0.22 10.26
C LYS A 6 9.77 -1.29 10.19
N ASP A 7 8.85 -2.10 10.70
CA ASP A 7 8.98 -3.55 10.66
C ASP A 7 8.26 -4.10 9.43
N ALA A 8 9.04 -4.38 8.39
CA ALA A 8 8.52 -4.98 7.16
C ALA A 8 7.85 -6.34 7.40
N ALA A 9 8.31 -7.12 8.39
CA ALA A 9 7.74 -8.43 8.69
C ALA A 9 6.34 -8.31 9.29
N ALA A 10 6.11 -7.29 10.14
CA ALA A 10 4.78 -6.99 10.67
C ALA A 10 3.78 -6.65 9.54
N TRP A 11 4.22 -5.89 8.55
CA TRP A 11 3.40 -5.56 7.37
C TRP A 11 3.14 -6.78 6.48
N GLN A 12 4.12 -7.65 6.27
CA GLN A 12 3.96 -8.90 5.53
C GLN A 12 2.97 -9.86 6.20
N LEU A 13 3.00 -9.93 7.54
CA LEU A 13 2.03 -10.71 8.31
C LEU A 13 0.60 -10.17 8.12
N LEU A 14 0.43 -8.84 8.17
CA LEU A 14 -0.86 -8.20 7.92
C LEU A 14 -1.35 -8.47 6.49
N ALA A 15 -0.48 -8.39 5.48
CA ALA A 15 -0.84 -8.73 4.10
C ALA A 15 -1.39 -10.15 4.01
N SER A 16 -0.66 -11.12 4.58
CA SER A 16 -1.08 -12.53 4.60
C SER A 16 -2.43 -12.71 5.30
N ALA A 17 -2.65 -12.05 6.44
CA ALA A 17 -3.90 -12.11 7.18
C ALA A 17 -5.08 -11.49 6.42
N TYR A 18 -4.87 -10.38 5.70
CA TYR A 18 -5.92 -9.76 4.89
C TYR A 18 -6.26 -10.61 3.65
N SER A 19 -5.24 -11.18 3.00
CA SER A 19 -5.43 -12.10 1.89
C SER A 19 -6.27 -13.32 2.29
N ALA A 20 -5.96 -13.93 3.45
CA ALA A 20 -6.73 -15.04 3.99
C ALA A 20 -8.21 -14.67 4.31
N GLN A 21 -8.50 -13.40 4.54
CA GLN A 21 -9.85 -12.88 4.79
C GLN A 21 -10.55 -12.39 3.50
N GLY A 22 -9.94 -12.55 2.32
CA GLY A 22 -10.47 -12.03 1.06
C GLY A 22 -10.44 -10.50 0.94
N MET A 23 -9.75 -9.81 1.86
CA MET A 23 -9.63 -8.35 1.89
C MET A 23 -8.48 -7.89 0.97
N LEU A 24 -8.63 -8.15 -0.34
CA LEU A 24 -7.55 -8.00 -1.32
C LEU A 24 -6.95 -6.58 -1.34
N LEU A 25 -7.78 -5.53 -1.29
CA LEU A 25 -7.30 -4.14 -1.26
C LEU A 25 -6.40 -3.86 -0.05
N ARG A 26 -6.76 -4.40 1.12
CA ARG A 26 -6.01 -4.24 2.37
C ARG A 26 -4.71 -5.06 2.35
N SER A 27 -4.71 -6.22 1.70
CA SER A 27 -3.51 -7.03 1.47
C SER A 27 -2.48 -6.25 0.66
N ILE A 28 -2.87 -5.76 -0.52
CA ILE A 28 -1.95 -5.06 -1.44
C ILE A 28 -1.40 -3.79 -0.78
N ARG A 29 -2.23 -3.05 -0.04
CA ARG A 29 -1.76 -1.90 0.74
C ARG A 29 -0.69 -2.30 1.75
N ALA A 30 -0.90 -3.36 2.52
CA ALA A 30 0.07 -3.83 3.51
C ALA A 30 1.39 -4.29 2.85
N GLU A 31 1.34 -4.89 1.65
CA GLU A 31 2.55 -5.22 0.87
C GLU A 31 3.32 -3.96 0.46
N GLY A 32 2.62 -2.91 0.01
CA GLY A 32 3.23 -1.62 -0.29
C GLY A 32 3.92 -0.99 0.93
N GLU A 33 3.28 -1.02 2.10
CA GLU A 33 3.90 -0.53 3.34
C GLU A 33 5.13 -1.33 3.76
N ALA A 34 5.15 -2.65 3.53
CA ALA A 34 6.33 -3.48 3.78
C ALA A 34 7.53 -3.03 2.94
N GLN A 35 7.31 -2.68 1.67
CA GLN A 35 8.35 -2.17 0.79
C GLN A 35 8.81 -0.77 1.21
N VAL A 36 7.91 0.10 1.67
CA VAL A 36 8.29 1.41 2.26
C VAL A 36 9.19 1.21 3.47
N ALA A 37 8.88 0.25 4.36
CA ALA A 37 9.71 -0.05 5.52
C ALA A 37 11.12 -0.54 5.14
N GLN A 38 11.27 -1.15 3.95
CA GLN A 38 12.55 -1.58 3.38
C GLN A 38 13.24 -0.50 2.52
N LEU A 39 12.68 0.71 2.44
CA LEU A 39 13.14 1.81 1.57
C LEU A 39 13.08 1.49 0.05
N ASP A 40 12.36 0.44 -0.33
CA ASP A 40 12.08 0.11 -1.73
C ASP A 40 10.88 0.93 -2.21
N TYR A 41 11.08 2.24 -2.39
CA TYR A 41 10.00 3.15 -2.79
C TYR A 41 9.47 2.87 -4.20
N ALA A 42 10.30 2.31 -5.09
CA ALA A 42 9.87 1.93 -6.44
C ALA A 42 8.91 0.74 -6.38
N GLY A 43 9.28 -0.32 -5.64
CA GLY A 43 8.40 -1.45 -5.39
C GLY A 43 7.11 -1.01 -4.68
N ALA A 44 7.22 -0.19 -3.64
CA ALA A 44 6.06 0.28 -2.88
C ALA A 44 5.05 1.01 -3.79
N LEU A 45 5.53 1.88 -4.68
CA LEU A 45 4.69 2.63 -5.61
C LEU A 45 3.97 1.71 -6.61
N ASP A 46 4.62 0.63 -7.07
CA ASP A 46 3.99 -0.40 -7.91
C ASP A 46 2.79 -1.04 -7.20
N ARG A 47 2.97 -1.44 -5.93
CA ARG A 47 1.87 -2.01 -5.12
C ARG A 47 0.73 -1.05 -4.89
N PHE A 48 1.02 0.22 -4.59
CA PHE A 48 -0.05 1.22 -4.43
C PHE A 48 -0.80 1.48 -5.73
N LYS A 49 -0.14 1.46 -6.90
CA LYS A 49 -0.81 1.55 -8.20
C LYS A 49 -1.70 0.35 -8.48
N ALA A 50 -1.24 -0.87 -8.16
CA ALA A 50 -2.06 -2.07 -8.27
C ALA A 50 -3.34 -1.98 -7.40
N ALA A 51 -3.22 -1.45 -6.18
CA ALA A 51 -4.36 -1.19 -5.31
C ALA A 51 -5.32 -0.12 -5.90
N GLN A 52 -4.79 0.96 -6.49
CA GLN A 52 -5.61 1.96 -7.18
C GLN A 52 -6.37 1.38 -8.38
N MET A 53 -5.73 0.53 -9.18
CA MET A 53 -6.39 -0.17 -10.29
C MET A 53 -7.53 -1.08 -9.80
N LEU A 54 -7.32 -1.78 -8.69
CA LEU A 54 -8.36 -2.59 -8.07
C LEU A 54 -9.55 -1.75 -7.63
N VAL A 55 -9.31 -0.61 -6.96
CA VAL A 55 -10.37 0.34 -6.60
C VAL A 55 -11.13 0.78 -7.86
N HIS A 56 -10.41 1.24 -8.88
CA HIS A 56 -11.02 1.70 -10.14
C HIS A 56 -11.93 0.63 -10.78
N ASN A 57 -11.47 -0.63 -10.83
CA ASN A 57 -12.24 -1.73 -11.40
C ASN A 57 -13.47 -2.12 -10.55
N THR A 58 -13.48 -1.77 -9.26
CA THR A 58 -14.61 -2.03 -8.36
C THR A 58 -15.65 -0.91 -8.29
N VAL A 59 -15.39 0.27 -8.88
CA VAL A 59 -16.26 1.48 -8.83
C VAL A 59 -17.64 1.31 -9.52
N GLY A 60 -17.98 0.13 -10.03
CA GLY A 60 -19.33 -0.22 -10.54
C GLY A 60 -20.20 -1.08 -9.62
N GLY A 61 -19.72 -1.49 -8.43
CA GLY A 61 -20.44 -2.41 -7.53
C GLY A 61 -20.53 -1.90 -6.08
N ALA A 62 -21.60 -2.28 -5.37
CA ALA A 62 -21.73 -2.05 -3.94
C ALA A 62 -20.62 -2.81 -3.19
N GLY A 63 -19.67 -2.09 -2.58
CA GLY A 63 -18.59 -2.72 -1.80
C GLY A 63 -17.22 -2.05 -1.84
N VAL A 64 -17.06 -0.89 -2.48
CA VAL A 64 -15.78 -0.15 -2.43
C VAL A 64 -15.54 0.35 -1.01
N ASP A 65 -14.49 -0.15 -0.36
CA ASP A 65 -14.00 0.36 0.91
C ASP A 65 -13.34 1.72 0.68
N HIS A 66 -14.15 2.78 0.71
CA HIS A 66 -13.71 4.16 0.45
C HIS A 66 -12.62 4.64 1.41
N ILE A 67 -12.62 4.13 2.64
CA ILE A 67 -11.56 4.43 3.61
C ILE A 67 -10.24 3.88 3.09
N GLU A 68 -10.20 2.59 2.72
CA GLU A 68 -8.99 1.97 2.16
C GLU A 68 -8.56 2.61 0.84
N ALA A 69 -9.51 2.98 -0.02
CA ALA A 69 -9.22 3.71 -1.24
C ALA A 69 -8.51 5.06 -0.96
N SER A 70 -9.00 5.84 0.01
CA SER A 70 -8.37 7.11 0.41
C SER A 70 -6.97 6.94 1.02
N ILE A 71 -6.76 5.83 1.76
CA ILE A 71 -5.47 5.50 2.36
C ILE A 71 -4.46 5.17 1.27
N VAL A 72 -4.83 4.29 0.34
CA VAL A 72 -4.00 3.90 -0.81
C VAL A 72 -3.60 5.12 -1.64
N ASP A 73 -4.56 5.99 -1.96
CA ASP A 73 -4.32 7.20 -2.73
C ASP A 73 -3.34 8.17 -2.02
N THR A 74 -3.52 8.36 -0.71
CA THR A 74 -2.61 9.19 0.09
C THR A 74 -1.21 8.61 0.15
N ARG A 75 -1.08 7.29 0.34
CA ARG A 75 0.23 6.62 0.42
C ARG A 75 0.94 6.57 -0.92
N ALA A 76 0.23 6.36 -2.02
CA ALA A 76 0.79 6.45 -3.38
C ALA A 76 1.49 7.81 -3.60
N ARG A 77 0.82 8.91 -3.23
CA ARG A 77 1.40 10.27 -3.34
C ARG A 77 2.62 10.45 -2.44
N GLN A 78 2.55 9.98 -1.18
CA GLN A 78 3.67 10.10 -0.25
C GLN A 78 4.91 9.32 -0.73
N VAL A 79 4.73 8.09 -1.17
CA VAL A 79 5.83 7.25 -1.70
C VAL A 79 6.39 7.84 -2.99
N GLN A 80 5.55 8.40 -3.85
CA GLN A 80 6.01 9.10 -5.05
C GLN A 80 6.89 10.31 -4.72
N SER A 81 6.58 11.07 -3.66
CA SER A 81 7.45 12.14 -3.18
C SER A 81 8.78 11.60 -2.68
N LEU A 82 8.77 10.57 -1.81
CA LEU A 82 9.98 9.93 -1.29
C LEU A 82 10.88 9.38 -2.40
N LEU A 83 10.30 8.78 -3.43
CA LEU A 83 11.04 8.28 -4.59
C LEU A 83 11.72 9.41 -5.37
N ARG A 84 11.04 10.57 -5.50
CA ARG A 84 11.63 11.76 -6.14
C ARG A 84 12.77 12.34 -5.29
N GLU A 85 12.56 12.45 -3.98
CA GLU A 85 13.59 12.90 -3.03
C GLU A 85 14.83 12.01 -3.10
N GLN A 86 14.66 10.69 -3.03
CA GLN A 86 15.76 9.73 -3.16
C GLN A 86 16.50 9.86 -4.49
N ALA A 87 15.82 10.19 -5.59
CA ALA A 87 16.46 10.39 -6.89
C ALA A 87 17.27 11.70 -6.97
N LEU A 88 16.89 12.72 -6.20
CA LEU A 88 17.59 14.00 -6.10
C LEU A 88 18.81 13.94 -5.15
N GLU A 89 18.80 13.01 -4.19
CA GLU A 89 19.90 12.78 -3.24
C GLU A 89 21.04 11.90 -3.81
N ARG A 90 20.97 11.49 -5.08
CA ARG A 90 22.00 10.66 -5.75
C ARG A 90 23.05 11.46 -6.50
#